data_AF-A0A0G4GQ73-F1
#
_entry.id   AF-A0A0G4GQ73-F1
#
_cell.length_a   1.000
_cell.length_b   1.000
_cell.length_c   1.000
_cell.angle_alpha   90.00
_cell.angle_beta   90.00
_cell.angle_gamma   90.00
#
_symmetry.space_group_name_H-M   'P 1'
#
loop_
_entity.id
_entity.type
_entity.pdbx_description
1 polymer ?
#
loop_
_entity_poly.entity_id
_entity_poly.type
_entity_poly.pdbx_seq_one_letter_code
_entity_poly.pdbx_strand_id
1 'polypeptide(L)'
;MLRARTLRDEGQRGAASSDIAEVQSLIMLHLKKGADPNVEGGIEDPHKWVRPLADKTTVTSVPLEFALHQVTFFGRECGREVWWRIVTALIQMGAHPDLLKGRLRDASPWLNDIIGTSSCRGPELEKILRSLPASVANSATTVRLGSPFYTQVLESPLGAALAAQYSEGLKALIDAGADVNVATCTRWGPKRGPSIKPRAPLLLALETRQWEAAEILVQGGADTKCVREEFEGVRGTPACLQECPATLLSLIWPALTASAPLESG
;
A
#
# COMPACT_ATOMS: atom_id res chain seq x y z
N MET A 1 -24.90 -17.45 -1.00
CA MET A 1 -24.82 -16.04 -1.44
C MET A 1 -24.86 -15.17 -0.19
N LEU A 2 -23.70 -14.69 0.29
CA LEU A 2 -23.63 -13.79 1.45
C LEU A 2 -24.19 -12.42 1.04
N ARG A 3 -25.41 -12.08 1.49
CA ARG A 3 -25.92 -10.72 1.42
C ARG A 3 -25.46 -9.99 2.67
N ALA A 4 -24.31 -9.32 2.60
CA ALA A 4 -23.91 -8.38 3.64
C ALA A 4 -24.94 -7.24 3.66
N ARG A 5 -25.80 -7.18 4.71
CA ARG A 5 -26.64 -6.01 4.94
C ARG A 5 -25.71 -4.86 5.33
N THR A 6 -25.73 -3.78 4.55
CA THR A 6 -24.93 -2.59 4.82
C THR A 6 -25.37 -2.00 6.16
N LEU A 7 -24.44 -1.91 7.11
CA LEU A 7 -24.65 -1.39 8.46
C LEU A 7 -25.07 0.09 8.37
N ARG A 8 -26.24 0.45 8.92
CA ARG A 8 -26.68 1.85 8.99
C ARG A 8 -25.92 2.59 10.08
N ASP A 9 -25.55 3.83 9.76
CA ASP A 9 -24.88 4.79 10.64
C ASP A 9 -25.86 5.43 11.65
N GLU A 10 -26.67 4.62 12.35
CA GLU A 10 -27.61 5.08 13.37
C GLU A 10 -27.00 4.89 14.77
N GLY A 11 -26.27 5.89 15.26
CA GLY A 11 -26.24 6.35 16.67
C GLY A 11 -25.99 5.38 17.85
N GLN A 12 -25.75 4.09 17.65
CA GLN A 12 -25.66 3.11 18.73
C GLN A 12 -24.29 2.43 18.78
N ARG A 13 -23.45 2.87 19.74
CA ARG A 13 -22.14 2.26 20.03
C ARG A 13 -22.20 0.78 20.43
N GLY A 14 -23.37 0.26 20.82
CA GLY A 14 -23.55 -1.13 21.25
C GLY A 14 -23.87 -2.13 20.12
N ALA A 15 -24.50 -1.68 19.03
CA ALA A 15 -25.02 -2.59 17.98
C ALA A 15 -23.91 -3.10 17.03
N ALA A 16 -22.94 -2.25 16.69
CA ALA A 16 -21.91 -2.57 15.70
C ALA A 16 -20.99 -3.76 16.09
N SER A 17 -20.81 -4.03 17.38
CA SER A 17 -19.98 -5.15 17.85
C SER A 17 -20.66 -6.51 17.62
N SER A 18 -21.99 -6.57 17.81
CA SER A 18 -22.76 -7.80 17.62
C SER A 18 -22.78 -8.23 16.16
N ASP A 19 -22.96 -7.28 15.24
CA ASP A 19 -23.09 -7.57 13.81
C ASP A 19 -21.78 -8.08 13.20
N ILE A 20 -20.64 -7.56 13.67
CA ILE A 20 -19.32 -7.99 13.18
C ILE A 20 -19.01 -9.44 13.61
N ALA A 21 -19.34 -9.81 14.86
CA ALA A 21 -19.17 -11.18 15.34
C ALA A 21 -20.07 -12.18 14.60
N GLU A 22 -21.27 -11.75 14.22
CA GLU A 22 -22.19 -12.54 13.40
C GLU A 22 -21.62 -12.75 11.98
N VAL A 23 -21.11 -11.69 11.34
CA VAL A 23 -20.46 -11.79 10.01
C VAL A 23 -19.28 -12.74 10.05
N GLN A 24 -18.40 -12.61 11.05
CA GLN A 24 -17.28 -13.53 11.23
C GLN A 24 -17.75 -14.98 11.38
N SER A 25 -18.75 -15.22 12.24
CA SER A 25 -19.31 -16.56 12.47
C SER A 25 -19.91 -17.16 11.21
N LEU A 26 -20.61 -16.35 10.41
CA LEU A 26 -21.20 -16.77 9.14
C LEU A 26 -20.13 -17.12 8.10
N ILE A 27 -19.08 -16.31 7.96
CA ILE A 27 -17.97 -16.59 7.03
C ILE A 27 -17.31 -17.92 7.43
N MET A 28 -16.97 -18.07 8.71
CA MET A 28 -16.34 -19.30 9.21
C MET A 28 -17.25 -20.52 9.05
N LEU A 29 -18.56 -20.38 9.22
CA LEU A 29 -19.52 -21.47 9.02
C LEU A 29 -19.57 -21.92 7.56
N HIS A 30 -19.59 -21.00 6.60
CA HIS A 30 -19.63 -21.35 5.18
C HIS A 30 -18.33 -22.02 4.73
N LEU A 31 -17.19 -21.51 5.19
CA LEU A 31 -15.89 -22.10 4.88
C LEU A 31 -15.76 -23.51 5.49
N LYS A 32 -16.25 -23.73 6.72
CA LYS A 32 -16.32 -25.08 7.33
C LYS A 32 -17.23 -26.05 6.57
N LYS A 33 -18.22 -25.54 5.82
CA LYS A 33 -19.08 -26.34 4.95
C LYS A 33 -18.44 -26.65 3.59
N GLY A 34 -17.15 -26.37 3.41
CA GLY A 34 -16.42 -26.66 2.18
C GLY A 34 -16.55 -25.58 1.11
N ALA A 35 -16.95 -24.35 1.47
CA ALA A 35 -16.85 -23.24 0.53
C ALA A 35 -15.38 -22.96 0.23
N ASP A 36 -15.04 -22.93 -1.06
CA ASP A 36 -13.70 -22.58 -1.53
C ASP A 36 -13.45 -21.07 -1.34
N PRO A 37 -12.42 -20.66 -0.58
CA PRO A 37 -12.12 -19.24 -0.33
C PRO A 37 -11.61 -18.50 -1.58
N ASN A 38 -11.42 -19.18 -2.70
CA ASN A 38 -10.89 -18.64 -3.95
C ASN A 38 -11.95 -18.44 -5.05
N VAL A 39 -13.18 -18.91 -4.83
CA VAL A 39 -14.27 -18.72 -5.79
C VAL A 39 -14.82 -17.30 -5.69
N GLU A 40 -14.88 -16.61 -6.83
CA GLU A 40 -15.48 -15.28 -6.89
C GLU A 40 -16.96 -15.32 -6.52
N GLY A 41 -17.36 -14.39 -5.65
CA GLY A 41 -18.76 -14.15 -5.30
C GLY A 41 -19.24 -12.82 -5.88
N GLY A 42 -20.53 -12.76 -6.23
CA GLY A 42 -21.19 -11.50 -6.54
C GLY A 42 -21.41 -10.68 -5.26
N ILE A 43 -20.90 -9.45 -5.25
CA ILE A 43 -20.98 -8.52 -4.13
C ILE A 43 -21.79 -7.31 -4.58
N GLU A 44 -22.77 -6.91 -3.77
CA GLU A 44 -23.46 -5.64 -3.98
C GLU A 44 -22.51 -4.50 -3.64
N ASP A 45 -22.31 -3.53 -4.55
CA ASP A 45 -21.38 -2.42 -4.32
C ASP A 45 -21.71 -1.76 -2.96
N PRO A 46 -20.79 -1.84 -1.97
CA PRO A 46 -21.04 -1.26 -0.64
C PRO A 46 -21.26 0.26 -0.68
N HIS A 47 -20.88 0.90 -1.79
CA HIS A 47 -20.96 2.34 -2.00
C HIS A 47 -22.11 2.79 -2.90
N LYS A 48 -23.10 1.94 -3.15
CA LYS A 48 -24.32 2.29 -3.91
C LYS A 48 -24.97 3.61 -3.44
N TRP A 49 -24.77 3.98 -2.18
CA TRP A 49 -25.27 5.22 -1.58
C TRP A 49 -24.48 6.48 -1.96
N VAL A 50 -23.19 6.35 -2.30
CA VAL A 50 -22.28 7.49 -2.54
C VAL A 50 -22.34 7.95 -4.00
N ARG A 51 -22.64 7.06 -4.93
CA ARG A 51 -22.90 7.41 -6.33
C ARG A 51 -24.08 6.59 -6.82
N PRO A 52 -25.27 7.19 -6.98
CA PRO A 52 -26.36 6.56 -7.70
C PRO A 52 -26.00 6.54 -9.20
N LEU A 53 -25.04 5.68 -9.59
CA LEU A 53 -24.87 5.29 -10.99
C LEU A 53 -26.03 4.35 -11.34
N ALA A 54 -26.62 4.57 -12.52
CA ALA A 54 -27.90 4.02 -12.93
C ALA A 54 -27.93 2.50 -13.19
N ASP A 55 -26.81 1.78 -13.07
CA ASP A 55 -26.76 0.35 -13.34
C ASP A 55 -26.35 -0.46 -12.10
N LYS A 56 -27.14 -1.50 -11.79
CA LYS A 56 -26.83 -2.54 -10.79
C LYS A 56 -25.61 -3.32 -11.24
N THR A 57 -24.44 -2.73 -11.13
CA THR A 57 -23.17 -3.42 -11.38
C THR A 57 -22.85 -4.29 -10.17
N THR A 58 -23.15 -5.58 -10.30
CA THR A 58 -22.62 -6.58 -9.37
C THR A 58 -21.12 -6.68 -9.62
N VAL A 59 -20.30 -6.35 -8.63
CA VAL A 59 -18.85 -6.56 -8.71
C VAL A 59 -18.57 -7.98 -8.23
N THR A 60 -17.75 -8.72 -8.96
CA THR A 60 -17.26 -10.02 -8.49
C THR A 60 -15.90 -9.84 -7.84
N SER A 61 -15.70 -10.46 -6.68
CA SER A 61 -14.38 -10.54 -6.05
C SER A 61 -14.24 -11.85 -5.28
N VAL A 62 -13.00 -12.27 -5.05
CA VAL A 62 -12.72 -13.35 -4.11
C VAL A 62 -12.96 -12.85 -2.67
N PRO A 63 -13.33 -13.73 -1.73
CA PRO A 63 -13.51 -13.40 -0.31
C PRO A 63 -12.35 -12.62 0.31
N LEU A 64 -11.11 -12.95 -0.06
CA LEU A 64 -9.92 -12.28 0.44
C LEU A 64 -9.84 -10.80 0.02
N GLU A 65 -10.09 -10.51 -1.27
CA GLU A 65 -10.10 -9.12 -1.79
C GLU A 65 -11.17 -8.29 -1.10
N PHE A 66 -12.35 -8.88 -0.90
CA PHE A 66 -13.43 -8.23 -0.17
C PHE A 66 -13.04 -7.93 1.28
N ALA A 67 -12.50 -8.91 2.00
CA ALA A 67 -12.10 -8.73 3.39
C ALA A 67 -11.03 -7.63 3.52
N LEU A 68 -10.01 -7.62 2.66
CA LEU A 68 -8.98 -6.58 2.61
C LEU A 68 -9.58 -5.19 2.36
N HIS A 69 -10.53 -5.07 1.43
CA HIS A 69 -11.24 -3.81 1.18
C HIS A 69 -12.05 -3.35 2.40
N GLN A 70 -12.63 -4.27 3.17
CA GLN A 70 -13.36 -3.91 4.39
C GLN A 70 -12.44 -3.44 5.53
N VAL A 71 -11.20 -3.96 5.62
CA VAL A 71 -10.20 -3.48 6.60
C VAL A 71 -10.01 -1.96 6.49
N THR A 72 -10.08 -1.41 5.29
CA THR A 72 -9.81 0.03 5.04
C THR A 72 -11.06 0.88 5.13
N PHE A 73 -12.21 0.32 4.74
CA PHE A 73 -13.48 1.04 4.78
C PHE A 73 -13.96 1.34 6.20
N PHE A 74 -13.77 0.41 7.14
CA PHE A 74 -14.13 0.65 8.54
C PHE A 74 -13.05 1.51 9.21
N GLY A 75 -13.23 2.84 9.11
CA GLY A 75 -12.29 3.83 9.64
C GLY A 75 -12.02 3.74 11.15
N ARG A 76 -12.82 2.97 11.92
CA ARG A 76 -12.60 2.73 13.36
C ARG A 76 -11.68 1.52 13.59
N GLU A 77 -10.72 1.68 14.49
CA GLU A 77 -9.73 0.65 14.86
C GLU A 77 -10.37 -0.71 15.20
N CYS A 78 -11.48 -0.74 15.94
CA CYS A 78 -12.16 -1.98 16.33
C CYS A 78 -12.70 -2.79 15.14
N GLY A 79 -13.12 -2.12 14.06
CA GLY A 79 -13.57 -2.81 12.84
C GLY A 79 -12.41 -3.44 12.08
N ARG A 80 -11.26 -2.75 12.04
CA ARG A 80 -10.07 -3.22 11.32
C ARG A 80 -9.54 -4.52 11.88
N GLU A 81 -9.43 -4.64 13.20
CA GLU A 81 -8.92 -5.85 13.84
C GLU A 81 -9.77 -7.09 13.50
N VAL A 82 -11.10 -6.94 13.45
CA VAL A 82 -11.96 -8.09 13.13
C VAL A 82 -11.83 -8.48 11.66
N TRP A 83 -11.82 -7.51 10.75
CA TRP A 83 -11.59 -7.79 9.33
C TRP A 83 -10.20 -8.38 9.07
N TRP A 84 -9.18 -7.93 9.81
CA TRP A 84 -7.86 -8.52 9.75
C TRP A 84 -7.85 -9.99 10.21
N ARG A 85 -8.57 -10.32 11.30
CA ARG A 85 -8.75 -11.73 11.72
C ARG A 85 -9.44 -12.57 10.64
N ILE A 86 -10.40 -12.00 9.92
CA ILE A 86 -11.05 -12.67 8.78
C ILE A 86 -10.05 -12.90 7.65
N VAL A 87 -9.21 -11.90 7.31
CA VAL A 87 -8.11 -12.04 6.34
C VAL A 87 -7.18 -13.17 6.74
N THR A 88 -6.70 -13.19 7.98
CA THR A 88 -5.82 -14.27 8.49
C THR A 88 -6.49 -15.64 8.38
N ALA A 89 -7.76 -15.75 8.77
CA ALA A 89 -8.50 -17.00 8.67
C ALA A 89 -8.64 -17.47 7.21
N LEU A 90 -8.95 -16.57 6.27
CA LEU A 90 -9.03 -16.90 4.85
C LEU A 90 -7.69 -17.42 4.32
N ILE A 91 -6.57 -16.78 4.66
CA ILE A 91 -5.23 -17.24 4.28
C ILE A 91 -4.94 -18.63 4.88
N GLN A 92 -5.26 -18.86 6.15
CA GLN A 92 -5.10 -20.18 6.79
C GLN A 92 -5.95 -21.26 6.13
N MET A 93 -7.08 -20.88 5.53
CA MET A 93 -7.96 -21.77 4.78
C MET A 93 -7.55 -21.95 3.31
N GLY A 94 -6.41 -21.40 2.89
CA GLY A 94 -5.90 -21.55 1.52
C GLY A 94 -6.42 -20.50 0.55
N ALA A 95 -6.82 -19.31 1.02
CA ALA A 95 -7.04 -18.18 0.13
C ALA A 95 -5.72 -17.75 -0.53
N HIS A 96 -5.78 -17.48 -1.83
CA HIS A 96 -4.64 -17.17 -2.69
C HIS A 96 -4.55 -15.66 -2.98
N PRO A 97 -3.54 -14.93 -2.45
CA PRO A 97 -3.36 -13.50 -2.74
C PRO A 97 -3.03 -13.21 -4.21
N ASP A 98 -2.51 -14.20 -4.95
CA ASP A 98 -2.24 -14.11 -6.39
C ASP A 98 -3.51 -14.03 -7.24
N LEU A 99 -4.69 -14.32 -6.65
CA LEU A 99 -5.98 -14.15 -7.31
C LEU A 99 -6.58 -12.75 -7.14
N LEU A 100 -5.93 -11.86 -6.38
CA LEU A 100 -6.39 -10.49 -6.19
C LEU A 100 -6.28 -9.72 -7.50
N LYS A 101 -7.37 -9.09 -7.94
CA LYS A 101 -7.41 -8.41 -9.24
C LYS A 101 -7.42 -6.90 -9.14
N GLY A 102 -7.70 -6.37 -7.94
CA GLY A 102 -7.81 -4.94 -7.74
C GLY A 102 -9.04 -4.33 -8.39
N ARG A 103 -10.12 -5.11 -8.52
CA ARG A 103 -11.34 -4.71 -9.22
C ARG A 103 -12.27 -3.87 -8.36
N LEU A 104 -12.13 -3.96 -7.04
CA LEU A 104 -12.88 -3.14 -6.11
C LEU A 104 -12.33 -1.70 -6.09
N ARG A 105 -12.84 -0.84 -7.00
CA ARG A 105 -12.60 0.62 -7.04
C ARG A 105 -11.12 1.03 -7.05
N ASP A 106 -10.37 0.42 -7.98
CA ASP A 106 -8.90 0.48 -8.08
C ASP A 106 -8.26 -0.30 -6.90
N ALA A 107 -7.35 -1.23 -7.15
CA ALA A 107 -6.71 -2.02 -6.07
C ALA A 107 -6.00 -1.16 -5.01
N SER A 108 -5.59 0.01 -5.44
CA SER A 108 -4.54 0.76 -4.79
C SER A 108 -4.97 1.45 -3.47
N PRO A 109 -6.19 1.99 -3.28
CA PRO A 109 -6.54 2.67 -2.03
C PRO A 109 -6.51 1.73 -0.83
N TRP A 110 -7.06 0.52 -0.96
CA TRP A 110 -7.11 -0.40 0.17
C TRP A 110 -5.73 -0.97 0.49
N LEU A 111 -4.90 -1.26 -0.53
CA LEU A 111 -3.56 -1.78 -0.30
C LEU A 111 -2.68 -0.74 0.40
N ASN A 112 -2.73 0.52 -0.06
CA ASN A 112 -2.00 1.64 0.54
C ASN A 112 -2.43 1.88 2.00
N ASP A 113 -3.74 1.85 2.28
CA ASP A 113 -4.26 2.05 3.63
C ASP A 113 -3.87 0.91 4.59
N ILE A 114 -3.85 -0.35 4.13
CA ILE A 114 -3.40 -1.49 4.94
C ILE A 114 -1.90 -1.37 5.27
N ILE A 115 -1.06 -1.05 4.28
CA ILE A 115 0.38 -0.81 4.47
C ILE A 115 0.61 0.32 5.47
N GLY A 116 -0.17 1.40 5.36
CA GLY A 116 -0.12 2.53 6.28
C GLY A 116 -0.53 2.18 7.72
N THR A 117 -1.37 1.15 7.91
CA THR A 117 -1.94 0.78 9.22
C THR A 117 -1.00 -0.14 10.00
N SER A 118 -0.39 0.37 11.07
CA SER A 118 0.59 -0.38 11.88
C SER A 118 0.07 -1.69 12.46
N SER A 119 -1.22 -1.78 12.85
CA SER A 119 -1.81 -3.01 13.39
C SER A 119 -1.98 -4.14 12.37
N CYS A 120 -1.90 -3.84 11.07
CA CYS A 120 -1.92 -4.84 10.01
C CYS A 120 -0.52 -5.31 9.62
N ARG A 121 0.53 -4.61 10.05
CA ARG A 121 1.92 -4.95 9.68
C ARG A 121 2.39 -6.19 10.42
N GLY A 122 3.23 -6.97 9.75
CA GLY A 122 3.80 -8.20 10.27
C GLY A 122 3.90 -9.31 9.23
N PRO A 123 4.33 -10.52 9.64
CA PRO A 123 4.64 -11.62 8.74
C PRO A 123 3.49 -12.01 7.82
N GLU A 124 2.25 -11.97 8.30
CA GLU A 124 1.06 -12.29 7.51
C GLU A 124 0.84 -11.29 6.37
N LEU A 125 0.95 -9.98 6.65
CA LEU A 125 0.83 -8.97 5.61
C LEU A 125 1.96 -9.11 4.59
N GLU A 126 3.20 -9.31 5.04
CA GLU A 126 4.32 -9.48 4.12
C GLU A 126 4.16 -10.72 3.23
N LYS A 127 3.62 -11.82 3.77
CA LYS A 127 3.30 -13.01 2.97
C LYS A 127 2.24 -12.70 1.90
N ILE A 128 1.21 -11.93 2.25
CA ILE A 128 0.21 -11.46 1.29
C ILE A 128 0.88 -10.59 0.22
N LEU A 129 1.69 -9.60 0.63
CA LEU A 129 2.41 -8.69 -0.25
C LEU A 129 3.30 -9.43 -1.26
N ARG A 130 4.14 -10.37 -0.82
CA ARG A 130 5.01 -11.19 -1.69
C ARG A 130 4.25 -12.03 -2.71
N SER A 131 2.99 -12.34 -2.43
CA SER A 131 2.14 -13.19 -3.26
C SER A 131 1.23 -12.40 -4.19
N LEU A 132 1.30 -11.05 -4.18
CA LEU A 132 0.47 -10.22 -5.03
C LEU A 132 0.87 -10.36 -6.50
N PRO A 133 -0.08 -10.27 -7.44
CA PRO A 133 0.25 -10.09 -8.85
C PRO A 133 0.94 -8.73 -9.06
N ALA A 134 1.90 -8.68 -9.99
CA ALA A 134 2.58 -7.43 -10.34
C ALA A 134 1.61 -6.31 -10.73
N SER A 135 0.46 -6.62 -11.35
CA SER A 135 -0.57 -5.63 -11.67
C SER A 135 -1.19 -4.96 -10.43
N VAL A 136 -1.27 -5.68 -9.31
CA VAL A 136 -1.78 -5.15 -8.03
C VAL A 136 -0.66 -4.44 -7.27
N ALA A 137 0.54 -5.02 -7.21
CA ALA A 137 1.70 -4.40 -6.57
C ALA A 137 2.09 -3.04 -7.20
N ASN A 138 1.85 -2.89 -8.51
CA ASN A 138 2.08 -1.65 -9.27
C ASN A 138 0.84 -0.76 -9.41
N SER A 139 -0.28 -1.11 -8.77
CA SER A 139 -1.49 -0.32 -8.86
C SER A 139 -1.27 1.04 -8.19
N ALA A 140 -1.23 2.13 -8.95
CA ALA A 140 -1.13 3.48 -8.37
C ALA A 140 -2.52 4.05 -8.07
N THR A 141 -2.73 4.59 -6.88
CA THR A 141 -3.99 5.24 -6.52
C THR A 141 -3.93 6.64 -7.06
N THR A 142 -4.94 7.00 -7.84
CA THR A 142 -5.21 8.41 -8.15
C THR A 142 -6.07 9.01 -7.05
N VAL A 143 -5.47 9.65 -6.04
CA VAL A 143 -6.24 10.26 -4.95
C VAL A 143 -6.82 11.60 -5.43
N ARG A 144 -8.14 11.70 -5.54
CA ARG A 144 -8.82 12.98 -5.74
C ARG A 144 -9.00 13.68 -4.39
N LEU A 145 -8.18 14.69 -4.14
CA LEU A 145 -8.27 15.55 -2.95
C LEU A 145 -9.45 16.54 -3.06
N GLY A 146 -10.69 16.05 -3.07
CA GLY A 146 -11.94 16.76 -2.72
C GLY A 146 -12.32 18.11 -3.37
N SER A 147 -11.42 18.79 -4.07
CA SER A 147 -11.61 20.11 -4.65
C SER A 147 -11.05 20.12 -6.09
N PRO A 148 -11.71 20.86 -7.01
CA PRO A 148 -11.38 20.88 -8.43
C PRO A 148 -9.98 21.44 -8.75
N PHE A 149 -9.26 21.96 -7.76
CA PHE A 149 -7.96 22.59 -7.93
C PHE A 149 -6.77 21.78 -7.39
N TYR A 150 -6.99 20.60 -6.82
CA TYR A 150 -5.89 19.78 -6.29
C TYR A 150 -5.43 18.74 -7.31
N THR A 151 -4.11 18.65 -7.46
CA THR A 151 -3.44 17.65 -8.27
C THR A 151 -3.76 16.24 -7.76
N GLN A 152 -3.98 15.33 -8.70
CA GLN A 152 -4.07 13.91 -8.41
C GLN A 152 -2.73 13.45 -7.85
N VAL A 153 -2.73 12.95 -6.62
CA VAL A 153 -1.54 12.36 -6.03
C VAL A 153 -1.54 10.89 -6.41
N LEU A 154 -0.50 10.47 -7.13
CA LEU A 154 -0.23 9.07 -7.42
C LEU A 154 0.48 8.46 -6.21
N GLU A 155 -0.25 7.69 -5.43
CA GLU A 155 0.32 6.90 -4.33
C GLU A 155 0.35 5.43 -4.75
N SER A 156 1.55 4.91 -4.99
CA SER A 156 1.77 3.48 -5.21
C SER A 156 1.89 2.74 -3.87
N PRO A 157 1.71 1.40 -3.84
CA PRO A 157 2.00 0.57 -2.67
C PRO A 157 3.43 0.76 -2.15
N LEU A 158 4.42 0.92 -3.05
CA LEU A 158 5.79 1.27 -2.67
C LEU A 158 5.86 2.64 -1.99
N GLY A 159 5.16 3.64 -2.53
CA GLY A 159 5.04 4.96 -1.91
C GLY A 159 4.39 4.92 -0.52
N ALA A 160 3.35 4.11 -0.35
CA ALA A 160 2.70 3.89 0.94
C ALA A 160 3.65 3.22 1.94
N ALA A 161 4.45 2.24 1.50
CA ALA A 161 5.46 1.58 2.34
C ALA A 161 6.57 2.55 2.79
N LEU A 162 7.03 3.43 1.88
CA LEU A 162 7.98 4.49 2.20
C LEU A 162 7.40 5.53 3.16
N ALA A 163 6.14 5.94 2.97
CA ALA A 163 5.46 6.85 3.89
C ALA A 163 5.28 6.23 5.29
N ALA A 164 5.07 4.91 5.33
CA ALA A 164 4.89 4.11 6.53
C ALA A 164 6.21 3.74 7.25
N GLN A 165 7.37 4.01 6.64
CA GLN A 165 8.68 3.49 7.06
C GLN A 165 8.66 1.97 7.30
N TYR A 166 8.03 1.23 6.37
CA TYR A 166 7.86 -0.21 6.50
C TYR A 166 8.81 -0.99 5.58
N SER A 167 10.06 -1.15 6.00
CA SER A 167 11.14 -1.77 5.24
C SER A 167 10.82 -3.20 4.76
N GLU A 168 10.19 -4.01 5.61
CA GLU A 168 9.83 -5.40 5.28
C GLU A 168 8.68 -5.48 4.29
N GLY A 169 7.69 -4.58 4.42
CA GLY A 169 6.65 -4.41 3.42
C GLY A 169 7.19 -3.94 2.07
N LEU A 170 8.20 -3.04 2.10
CA LEU A 170 8.90 -2.59 0.90
C LEU A 170 9.61 -3.75 0.20
N LYS A 171 10.40 -4.56 0.93
CA LYS A 171 11.03 -5.80 0.40
C LYS A 171 9.98 -6.73 -0.20
N ALA A 172 8.89 -6.99 0.54
CA ALA A 172 7.83 -7.88 0.10
C ALA A 172 7.13 -7.42 -1.19
N LEU A 173 6.95 -6.12 -1.39
CA LEU A 173 6.40 -5.56 -2.63
C LEU A 173 7.37 -5.72 -3.81
N ILE A 174 8.67 -5.49 -3.60
CA ILE A 174 9.70 -5.68 -4.63
C ILE A 174 9.76 -7.16 -5.04
N ASP A 175 9.72 -8.08 -4.07
CA ASP A 175 9.66 -9.53 -4.31
C ASP A 175 8.43 -9.91 -5.17
N ALA A 176 7.32 -9.18 -5.04
CA ALA A 176 6.10 -9.36 -5.82
C ALA A 176 6.15 -8.70 -7.23
N GLY A 177 7.28 -8.12 -7.61
CA GLY A 177 7.47 -7.45 -8.90
C GLY A 177 6.93 -6.03 -8.94
N ALA A 178 6.88 -5.32 -7.81
CA ALA A 178 6.67 -3.87 -7.82
C ALA A 178 7.83 -3.15 -8.52
N ASP A 179 7.51 -2.22 -9.40
CA ASP A 179 8.46 -1.42 -10.17
C ASP A 179 8.99 -0.27 -9.31
N VAL A 180 10.25 -0.43 -8.89
CA VAL A 180 11.00 0.50 -8.04
C VAL A 180 11.30 1.85 -8.69
N ASN A 181 11.01 2.01 -9.99
CA ASN A 181 11.27 3.24 -10.75
C ASN A 181 9.99 4.05 -11.04
N VAL A 182 8.81 3.52 -10.74
CA VAL A 182 7.55 4.26 -10.95
C VAL A 182 7.46 5.41 -9.97
N ALA A 183 7.36 6.63 -10.52
CA ALA A 183 7.25 7.83 -9.71
C ALA A 183 6.05 7.76 -8.76
N THR A 184 6.30 8.07 -7.49
CA THR A 184 5.30 8.02 -6.43
C THR A 184 5.35 9.28 -5.60
N CYS A 185 4.26 9.57 -4.91
CA CYS A 185 4.20 10.58 -3.86
C CYS A 185 3.93 9.91 -2.52
N THR A 186 4.49 10.46 -1.44
CA THR A 186 3.97 10.18 -0.09
C THR A 186 2.85 11.14 0.22
N ARG A 187 1.79 10.66 0.86
CA ARG A 187 0.68 11.48 1.38
C ARG A 187 1.10 12.52 2.44
N TRP A 188 2.37 12.54 2.84
CA TRP A 188 2.87 13.28 3.99
C TRP A 188 3.30 14.72 3.66
N GLY A 189 2.37 15.63 3.92
CA GLY A 189 2.68 17.05 4.07
C GLY A 189 1.44 17.83 4.52
N PRO A 190 1.29 18.19 5.82
CA PRO A 190 0.20 19.05 6.29
C PRO A 190 0.33 20.52 5.85
N LYS A 191 1.18 20.81 4.85
CA LYS A 191 1.47 22.17 4.41
C LYS A 191 0.92 22.37 3.01
N ARG A 192 0.18 23.48 2.86
CA ARG A 192 -0.24 24.13 1.61
C ARG A 192 0.99 24.56 0.78
N GLY A 193 1.89 23.63 0.52
CA GLY A 193 3.09 23.83 -0.27
C GLY A 193 2.79 23.66 -1.75
N PRO A 194 3.66 24.18 -2.62
CA PRO A 194 3.55 24.01 -4.06
C PRO A 194 3.48 22.51 -4.41
N SER A 195 2.63 22.18 -5.39
CA SER A 195 2.43 20.87 -6.02
C SER A 195 3.50 19.82 -5.68
N ILE A 196 3.11 18.79 -4.91
CA ILE A 196 3.96 17.61 -4.67
C ILE A 196 4.15 16.91 -6.03
N LYS A 197 5.33 17.08 -6.62
CA LYS A 197 5.71 16.36 -7.84
C LYS A 197 6.00 14.91 -7.46
N PRO A 198 5.41 13.91 -8.15
CA PRO A 198 5.84 12.52 -8.03
C PRO A 198 7.34 12.40 -8.27
N ARG A 199 8.03 11.64 -7.42
CA ARG A 199 9.47 11.39 -7.50
C ARG A 199 9.72 9.90 -7.60
N ALA A 200 10.85 9.51 -8.18
CA ALA A 200 11.30 8.13 -8.11
C ALA A 200 11.38 7.68 -6.63
N PRO A 201 10.96 6.45 -6.28
CA PRO A 201 11.00 5.94 -4.92
C PRO A 201 12.36 6.11 -4.23
N LEU A 202 13.46 5.93 -4.98
CA LEU A 202 14.83 6.12 -4.46
C LEU A 202 15.10 7.57 -4.02
N LEU A 203 14.72 8.56 -4.84
CA LEU A 203 14.86 9.97 -4.49
C LEU A 203 14.09 10.31 -3.21
N LEU A 204 12.87 9.80 -3.11
CA LEU A 204 12.00 10.01 -1.94
C LEU A 204 12.60 9.39 -0.66
N ALA A 205 13.16 8.18 -0.74
CA ALA A 205 13.83 7.54 0.39
C ALA A 205 15.06 8.36 0.87
N LEU A 206 15.85 8.90 -0.06
CA LEU A 206 17.01 9.74 0.26
C LEU A 206 16.61 11.08 0.90
N GLU A 207 15.60 11.75 0.35
CA GLU A 207 15.09 13.02 0.90
C GLU A 207 14.55 12.86 2.31
N THR A 208 13.89 11.74 2.58
CA THR A 208 13.33 11.40 3.89
C THR A 208 14.33 10.70 4.81
N ARG A 209 15.60 10.58 4.39
CA ARG A 209 16.71 9.97 5.15
C ARG A 209 16.45 8.52 5.57
N GLN A 210 15.66 7.78 4.79
CA GLN A 210 15.37 6.37 5.01
C GLN A 210 16.45 5.50 4.36
N TRP A 211 17.63 5.46 4.95
CA TRP A 211 18.81 4.80 4.35
C TRP A 211 18.60 3.32 4.08
N GLU A 212 17.95 2.60 5.01
CA GLU A 212 17.63 1.17 4.80
C GLU A 212 16.70 0.98 3.59
N ALA A 213 15.65 1.80 3.48
CA ALA A 213 14.73 1.76 2.35
C ALA A 213 15.43 2.10 1.03
N ALA A 214 16.33 3.09 1.02
CA ALA A 214 17.12 3.43 -0.15
C ALA A 214 18.06 2.28 -0.57
N GLU A 215 18.70 1.60 0.39
CA GLU A 215 19.51 0.42 0.11
C GLU A 215 18.67 -0.72 -0.48
N ILE A 216 17.50 -1.01 0.10
CA ILE A 216 16.55 -2.00 -0.41
C ILE A 216 16.14 -1.67 -1.86
N LEU A 217 15.84 -0.40 -2.16
CA LEU A 217 15.46 0.03 -3.51
C LEU A 217 16.61 -0.15 -4.51
N VAL A 218 17.84 0.22 -4.14
CA VAL A 218 19.02 0.02 -5.00
C VAL A 218 19.27 -1.47 -5.26
N GLN A 219 19.15 -2.31 -4.23
CA GLN A 219 19.24 -3.77 -4.37
C GLN A 219 18.11 -4.33 -5.24
N GLY A 220 16.92 -3.73 -5.18
CA GLY A 220 15.77 -4.02 -6.04
C GLY A 220 15.89 -3.49 -7.48
N GLY A 221 17.02 -2.90 -7.87
CA GLY A 221 17.26 -2.42 -9.23
C GLY A 221 16.76 -0.99 -9.51
N ALA A 222 16.64 -0.14 -8.48
CA ALA A 222 16.31 1.26 -8.68
C ALA A 222 17.39 1.99 -9.49
N ASP A 223 16.96 2.81 -10.45
CA ASP A 223 17.86 3.57 -11.31
C ASP A 223 18.54 4.70 -10.53
N THR A 224 19.85 4.56 -10.31
CA THR A 224 20.65 5.57 -9.60
C THR A 224 20.96 6.79 -10.47
N LYS A 225 20.70 6.75 -11.79
CA LYS A 225 20.86 7.92 -12.67
C LYS A 225 19.93 9.07 -12.28
N CYS A 226 18.69 8.77 -11.88
CA CYS A 226 17.72 9.79 -11.50
C CYS A 226 18.23 10.68 -10.34
N VAL A 227 19.05 10.12 -9.44
CA VAL A 227 19.69 10.86 -8.35
C VAL A 227 20.71 11.86 -8.89
N ARG A 228 21.51 11.47 -9.88
CA ARG A 228 22.50 12.35 -10.50
C ARG A 228 21.84 13.48 -11.27
N GLU A 229 20.79 13.18 -12.02
CA GLU A 229 20.03 14.16 -12.81
C GLU A 229 19.32 15.18 -11.91
N GLU A 230 18.69 14.74 -10.81
CA GLU A 230 17.99 15.65 -9.88
C GLU A 230 18.96 16.64 -9.20
N PHE A 231 20.22 16.22 -8.97
CA PHE A 231 21.23 17.04 -8.32
C PHE A 231 22.30 17.59 -9.28
N GLU A 232 22.09 17.48 -10.59
CA GLU A 232 23.01 18.02 -11.58
C GLU A 232 23.09 19.55 -11.45
N GLY A 233 24.32 20.08 -11.36
CA GLY A 233 24.56 21.52 -11.20
C GLY A 233 24.40 22.06 -9.77
N VAL A 234 23.98 21.25 -8.79
CA VAL A 234 24.03 21.62 -7.38
C VAL A 234 25.49 21.68 -6.93
N ARG A 235 25.94 22.85 -6.44
CA ARG A 235 27.30 23.01 -5.93
C ARG A 235 27.44 22.33 -4.57
N GLY A 236 28.31 21.33 -4.48
CA GLY A 236 28.57 20.56 -3.25
C GLY A 236 27.60 19.40 -3.06
N THR A 237 27.77 18.67 -1.96
CA THR A 237 26.91 17.52 -1.63
C THR A 237 25.52 18.00 -1.20
N PRO A 238 24.43 17.55 -1.86
CA PRO A 238 23.06 17.87 -1.45
C PRO A 238 22.84 17.56 0.03
N ALA A 239 22.04 18.39 0.73
CA ALA A 239 21.82 18.25 2.16
C ALA A 239 21.20 16.88 2.55
N CYS A 240 20.42 16.26 1.67
CA CYS A 240 19.90 14.91 1.85
C CYS A 240 20.96 13.81 1.67
N LEU A 241 22.15 14.10 1.14
CA LEU A 241 23.22 13.12 0.96
C LEU A 241 24.39 13.29 1.94
N GLN A 242 24.44 14.40 2.68
CA GLN A 242 25.53 14.68 3.63
C GLN A 242 25.62 13.64 4.77
N GLU A 243 24.49 13.08 5.17
CA GLU A 243 24.39 12.05 6.22
C GLU A 243 24.19 10.63 5.64
N CYS A 244 24.30 10.49 4.31
CA CYS A 244 24.13 9.20 3.65
C CYS A 244 25.29 8.26 4.03
N PRO A 245 25.04 7.02 4.47
CA PRO A 245 26.09 6.04 4.74
C PRO A 245 27.02 5.87 3.52
N ALA A 246 28.34 5.85 3.74
CA ALA A 246 29.32 5.78 2.66
C ALA A 246 29.13 4.55 1.76
N THR A 247 28.70 3.42 2.33
CA THR A 247 28.35 2.20 1.58
C THR A 247 27.23 2.46 0.58
N LEU A 248 26.11 3.04 1.03
CA LEU A 248 24.98 3.39 0.17
C LEU A 248 25.36 4.47 -0.85
N LEU A 249 26.12 5.49 -0.43
CA LEU A 249 26.60 6.55 -1.32
C LEU A 249 27.48 5.98 -2.44
N SER A 250 28.32 4.98 -2.16
CA SER A 250 29.14 4.32 -3.16
C SER A 250 28.32 3.54 -4.19
N LEU A 251 27.16 3.00 -3.80
CA LEU A 251 26.24 2.31 -4.71
C LEU A 251 25.49 3.29 -5.62
N ILE A 252 25.07 4.44 -5.08
CA ILE A 252 24.25 5.42 -5.80
C ILE A 252 25.13 6.33 -6.69
N TRP A 253 26.27 6.76 -6.15
CA TRP A 253 27.12 7.77 -6.77
C TRP A 253 28.61 7.47 -6.58
N PRO A 254 29.16 6.45 -7.27
CA PRO A 254 30.55 6.03 -7.12
C PRO A 254 31.58 7.17 -7.26
N ALA A 255 31.32 8.12 -8.17
CA ALA A 255 32.21 9.25 -8.43
C ALA A 255 32.46 10.16 -7.22
N LEU A 256 31.49 10.28 -6.29
CA LEU A 256 31.66 11.10 -5.08
C LEU A 256 32.62 10.45 -4.07
N THR A 257 32.71 9.11 -4.08
CA THR A 257 33.58 8.36 -3.16
C THR A 257 35.04 8.31 -3.64
N ALA A 258 35.27 8.41 -4.95
CA ALA A 258 36.62 8.35 -5.54
C ALA A 258 37.46 9.61 -5.28
N SER A 259 36.83 10.74 -4.94
CA SER A 259 37.51 12.03 -4.72
C SER A 259 37.94 12.28 -3.28
N ALA A 260 37.73 11.34 -2.36
CA ALA A 260 38.26 11.46 -1.01
C ALA A 260 39.79 11.44 -1.08
N PRO A 261 40.50 12.52 -0.66
CA PRO A 261 41.94 12.55 -0.71
C PRO A 261 42.47 11.36 0.10
N LEU A 262 43.29 10.53 -0.54
CA LEU A 262 44.11 9.53 0.14
C LEU A 262 44.86 10.29 1.24
N GLU A 263 44.45 10.09 2.49
CA GLU A 263 45.17 10.66 3.63
C GLU A 263 46.59 10.11 3.55
N SER A 264 47.51 10.97 3.12
CA SER A 264 48.94 10.70 3.09
C SER A 264 49.41 10.62 4.53
N GLY A 265 49.44 9.39 5.05
CA GLY A 265 50.11 9.02 6.29
C GLY A 265 51.63 9.11 6.17
#